data_AF-A0A0F9BBJ0-F1
#
_entry.id   AF-A0A0F9BBJ0-F1
#
_cell.length_a   1.000
_cell.length_b   1.000
_cell.length_c   1.000
_cell.angle_alpha   90.00
_cell.angle_beta   90.00
_cell.angle_gamma   90.00
#
_symmetry.space_group_name_H-M   'P 1'
#
loop_
_entity.id
_entity.type
_entity.pdbx_description
1 polymer ?
#
loop_
_entity_poly.entity_id
_entity_poly.type
_entity_poly.pdbx_seq_one_letter_code
_entity_poly.pdbx_strand_id
1 'polypeptide(L)'
;MKDFDDYLAKLREASVILDSEQRAAIILKQARRLAEKEGLTLVEDEALLAENAGLTEWPVPLMGAFDRSFLDLPPEVLATSMKAHQKCFSLRQGNNAANRFIVVANLKARDGGSGITAGNERVIHARLADAQFFYEQDRKVSLEDGVPKLKEIVFHEKLGSQYDRVQRVRLLARELAPLVSADPDLAERAAIVSKVDLVTEMVGEFPELQGVMGRY
;
A
#
# COMPACT_ATOMS: atom_id res chain seq x y z
N MET A 1 42.44 -0.72 10.71
CA MET A 1 41.34 -1.57 11.22
C MET A 1 42.00 -2.69 11.98
N LYS A 2 41.71 -2.86 13.27
CA LYS A 2 42.46 -3.79 14.16
C LYS A 2 41.78 -5.16 14.29
N ASP A 3 40.46 -5.17 14.35
CA ASP A 3 39.59 -6.34 14.43
C ASP A 3 38.17 -5.97 13.97
N PHE A 4 37.23 -6.92 14.06
CA PHE A 4 35.83 -6.71 13.65
C PHE A 4 35.10 -5.70 14.56
N ASP A 5 35.42 -5.66 15.86
CA ASP A 5 34.80 -4.71 16.78
C ASP A 5 35.27 -3.26 16.52
N ASP A 6 36.56 -3.05 16.24
CA ASP A 6 37.13 -1.77 15.79
C ASP A 6 36.52 -1.34 14.44
N TYR A 7 36.20 -2.28 13.56
CA TYR A 7 35.48 -1.99 12.32
C TYR A 7 34.05 -1.50 12.58
N LEU A 8 33.29 -2.23 13.40
CA LEU A 8 31.91 -1.85 13.77
C LEU A 8 31.85 -0.51 14.50
N ALA A 9 32.81 -0.23 15.39
CA ALA A 9 32.91 1.04 16.08
C ALA A 9 33.12 2.20 15.10
N LYS A 10 34.06 2.05 14.15
CA LYS A 10 34.32 3.07 13.12
C LYS A 10 33.15 3.31 12.18
N LEU A 11 32.42 2.25 11.80
CA LEU A 11 31.19 2.41 11.03
C LEU A 11 30.17 3.23 11.83
N ARG A 12 29.95 2.92 13.11
CA ARG A 12 29.02 3.69 13.94
C ARG A 12 29.43 5.14 14.11
N GLU A 13 30.72 5.44 14.28
CA GLU A 13 31.24 6.82 14.31
C GLU A 13 30.97 7.55 12.99
N ALA A 14 31.07 6.84 11.86
CA ALA A 14 30.72 7.35 10.54
C ALA A 14 29.20 7.35 10.26
N SER A 15 28.35 7.11 11.27
CA SER A 15 26.89 6.97 11.12
C SER A 15 26.50 5.85 10.15
N VAL A 16 27.05 4.66 10.33
CA VAL A 16 26.71 3.45 9.58
C VAL A 16 26.44 2.32 10.57
N ILE A 17 25.26 1.72 10.47
CA ILE A 17 24.91 0.48 11.17
C ILE A 17 25.01 -0.64 10.13
N LEU A 18 25.93 -1.59 10.33
CA LEU A 18 26.17 -2.66 9.35
C LEU A 18 25.03 -3.68 9.25
N ASP A 19 24.50 -4.10 10.40
CA ASP A 19 23.48 -5.13 10.49
C ASP A 19 22.08 -4.59 10.14
N SER A 20 21.44 -5.19 9.13
CA SER A 20 20.09 -4.83 8.70
C SER A 20 19.03 -5.16 9.74
N GLU A 21 19.19 -6.23 10.52
CA GLU A 21 18.25 -6.56 11.60
C GLU A 21 18.31 -5.50 12.69
N GLN A 22 19.52 -5.02 13.03
CA GLN A 22 19.69 -3.89 13.94
C GLN A 22 19.00 -2.63 13.40
N ARG A 23 19.12 -2.31 12.10
CA ARG A 23 18.44 -1.16 11.49
C ARG A 23 16.93 -1.31 11.52
N ALA A 24 16.39 -2.48 11.17
CA ALA A 24 14.97 -2.78 11.23
C ALA A 24 14.42 -2.62 12.67
N ALA A 25 15.12 -3.14 13.68
CA ALA A 25 14.73 -2.99 15.07
C ALA A 25 14.71 -1.51 15.52
N ILE A 26 15.67 -0.71 15.07
CA ILE A 26 15.72 0.74 15.34
C ILE A 26 14.53 1.45 14.69
N ILE A 27 14.26 1.18 13.41
CA ILE A 27 13.13 1.77 12.67
C ILE A 27 11.82 1.46 13.39
N LEU A 28 11.55 0.17 13.65
CA LEU A 28 10.31 -0.28 14.26
C LEU A 28 10.09 0.33 15.65
N LYS A 29 11.13 0.31 16.49
CA LYS A 29 11.06 0.87 17.85
C LYS A 29 10.78 2.38 17.83
N GLN A 30 11.45 3.12 16.97
CA GLN A 30 11.28 4.57 16.89
C GLN A 30 9.94 4.95 16.24
N ALA A 31 9.52 4.25 15.17
CA ALA A 31 8.24 4.45 14.52
C ALA A 31 7.07 4.20 15.47
N ARG A 32 7.08 3.08 16.24
CA ARG A 32 6.08 2.81 17.27
C ARG A 32 6.03 3.92 18.32
N ARG A 33 7.20 4.35 18.83
CA ARG A 33 7.27 5.45 19.80
C ARG A 33 6.71 6.77 19.26
N LEU A 34 6.96 7.08 17.98
CA LEU A 34 6.42 8.29 17.34
C LEU A 34 4.89 8.20 17.21
N ALA A 35 4.36 7.04 16.83
CA ALA A 35 2.92 6.80 16.76
C ALA A 35 2.25 6.91 18.14
N GLU A 36 2.81 6.26 19.16
CA GLU A 36 2.27 6.26 20.53
C GLU A 36 2.18 7.66 21.13
N LYS A 37 3.14 8.55 20.86
CA LYS A 37 3.12 9.94 21.31
C LYS A 37 1.92 10.74 20.80
N GLU A 38 1.41 10.38 19.63
CA GLU A 38 0.23 11.00 19.00
C GLU A 38 -1.06 10.20 19.30
N GLY A 39 -0.99 9.14 20.10
CA GLY A 39 -2.12 8.24 20.35
C GLY A 39 -2.52 7.41 19.13
N LEU A 40 -1.56 7.15 18.23
CA LEU A 40 -1.74 6.37 17.01
C LEU A 40 -1.04 5.03 17.09
N THR A 41 -1.42 4.11 16.21
CA THR A 41 -0.79 2.80 16.06
C THR A 41 -0.11 2.71 14.70
N LEU A 42 1.12 2.19 14.69
CA LEU A 42 1.84 1.86 13.46
C LEU A 42 1.12 0.71 12.73
N VAL A 43 0.90 0.86 11.42
CA VAL A 43 0.52 -0.26 10.56
C VAL A 43 1.82 -0.99 10.22
N GLU A 44 2.02 -2.13 10.87
CA GLU A 44 3.26 -2.91 10.71
C GLU A 44 3.25 -3.68 9.40
N ASP A 45 4.37 -3.62 8.70
CA ASP A 45 4.61 -4.29 7.43
C ASP A 45 6.07 -4.75 7.41
N GLU A 46 6.29 -6.06 7.57
CA GLU A 46 7.63 -6.65 7.67
C GLU A 46 8.44 -6.46 6.39
N ALA A 47 7.80 -6.52 5.22
CA ALA A 47 8.47 -6.33 3.94
C ALA A 47 8.92 -4.88 3.77
N LEU A 48 8.06 -3.91 4.11
CA LEU A 48 8.40 -2.49 4.09
C LEU A 48 9.48 -2.14 5.13
N LEU A 49 9.46 -2.80 6.29
CA LEU A 49 10.49 -2.65 7.32
C LEU A 49 11.86 -3.14 6.82
N ALA A 50 11.89 -4.34 6.24
CA ALA A 50 13.11 -4.90 5.66
C ALA A 50 13.63 -4.02 4.51
N GLU A 51 12.73 -3.50 3.67
CA GLU A 51 13.09 -2.60 2.57
C GLU A 51 13.71 -1.29 3.09
N ASN A 52 13.08 -0.62 4.06
CA ASN A 52 13.64 0.61 4.66
C ASN A 52 14.97 0.34 5.37
N ALA A 53 15.13 -0.81 6.02
CA ALA A 53 16.41 -1.23 6.60
C ALA A 53 17.48 -1.48 5.53
N GLY A 54 17.10 -1.91 4.32
CA GLY A 54 18.02 -2.04 3.18
C GLY A 54 18.38 -0.69 2.54
N LEU A 55 17.46 0.27 2.53
CA LEU A 55 17.65 1.59 1.91
C LEU A 55 18.43 2.58 2.78
N THR A 56 18.56 2.31 4.07
CA THR A 56 19.22 3.21 5.02
C THR A 56 20.38 2.53 5.72
N GLU A 57 21.49 3.24 5.86
CA GLU A 57 22.64 2.86 6.70
C GLU A 57 22.54 3.48 8.10
N TRP A 58 21.81 4.60 8.23
CA TRP A 58 21.52 5.27 9.50
C TRP A 58 20.04 5.71 9.58
N PRO A 59 19.14 4.80 9.96
CA PRO A 59 17.72 5.08 9.96
C PRO A 59 17.32 6.10 11.03
N VAL A 60 16.63 7.14 10.58
CA VAL A 60 15.98 8.15 11.44
C VAL A 60 14.51 8.26 11.02
N PRO A 61 13.59 7.53 11.68
CA PRO A 61 12.17 7.71 11.50
C PRO A 61 11.70 9.13 11.85
N LEU A 62 10.89 9.72 10.98
CA LEU A 62 10.30 11.05 11.10
C LEU A 62 8.80 10.96 10.85
N MET A 63 8.02 11.77 11.56
CA MET A 63 6.56 11.85 11.42
C MET A 63 6.20 12.96 10.44
N GLY A 64 5.42 12.63 9.41
CA GLY A 64 4.79 13.61 8.52
C GLY A 64 3.27 13.55 8.60
N ALA A 65 2.62 14.53 7.97
CA ALA A 65 1.18 14.64 7.86
C ALA A 65 0.72 14.91 6.43
N PHE A 66 -0.51 14.54 6.12
CA PHE A 66 -1.19 14.91 4.88
C PHE A 66 -2.58 15.48 5.18
N ASP A 67 -3.23 16.06 4.17
CA ASP A 67 -4.57 16.64 4.32
C ASP A 67 -5.59 15.59 4.77
N ARG A 68 -6.48 15.95 5.68
CA ARG A 68 -7.51 15.04 6.17
C ARG A 68 -8.54 14.67 5.09
N SER A 69 -8.68 15.47 4.03
CA SER A 69 -9.55 15.15 2.89
C SER A 69 -9.22 13.81 2.24
N PHE A 70 -7.94 13.39 2.28
CA PHE A 70 -7.55 12.08 1.75
C PHE A 70 -8.05 10.90 2.59
N LEU A 71 -8.55 11.12 3.82
CA LEU A 71 -9.15 10.05 4.62
C LEU A 71 -10.47 9.53 4.05
N ASP A 72 -11.03 10.20 3.04
CA ASP A 72 -12.17 9.69 2.25
C ASP A 72 -11.76 8.54 1.30
N LEU A 73 -10.46 8.37 1.05
CA LEU A 73 -9.93 7.22 0.31
C LEU A 73 -9.95 5.95 1.18
N PRO A 74 -10.15 4.77 0.56
CA PRO A 74 -9.95 3.51 1.25
C PRO A 74 -8.59 3.43 1.97
N PRO A 75 -8.52 2.87 3.19
CA PRO A 75 -7.25 2.70 3.91
C PRO A 75 -6.19 1.94 3.10
N GLU A 76 -6.60 0.97 2.28
CA GLU A 76 -5.71 0.20 1.41
C GLU A 76 -5.07 1.08 0.33
N VAL A 77 -5.82 2.06 -0.21
CA VAL A 77 -5.32 3.04 -1.20
C VAL A 77 -4.29 3.96 -0.56
N LEU A 78 -4.61 4.51 0.62
CA LEU A 78 -3.70 5.36 1.38
C LEU A 78 -2.38 4.64 1.67
N ALA A 79 -2.47 3.41 2.20
CA ALA A 79 -1.31 2.62 2.57
C ALA A 79 -0.47 2.25 1.34
N THR A 80 -1.11 1.82 0.26
CA THR A 80 -0.41 1.42 -0.97
C THR A 80 0.27 2.61 -1.64
N SER A 81 -0.41 3.76 -1.76
CA SER A 81 0.18 4.97 -2.36
C SER A 81 1.41 5.46 -1.59
N MET A 82 1.32 5.52 -0.25
CA MET A 82 2.46 5.91 0.60
C MET A 82 3.62 4.90 0.54
N LYS A 83 3.30 3.59 0.55
CA LYS A 83 4.28 2.51 0.48
C LYS A 83 4.98 2.46 -0.87
N ALA A 84 4.24 2.46 -1.98
CA ALA A 84 4.79 2.29 -3.32
C ALA A 84 5.71 3.44 -3.71
N HIS A 85 5.32 4.68 -3.42
CA HIS A 85 6.05 5.85 -3.92
C HIS A 85 7.12 6.39 -2.98
N GLN A 86 6.92 6.32 -1.66
CA GLN A 86 7.82 6.97 -0.67
C GLN A 86 8.27 6.03 0.45
N LYS A 87 7.94 4.73 0.38
CA LYS A 87 8.34 3.73 1.39
C LYS A 87 7.95 4.13 2.82
N CYS A 88 6.86 4.88 2.93
CA CYS A 88 6.36 5.41 4.19
C CYS A 88 5.43 4.41 4.87
N PHE A 89 5.50 4.33 6.19
CA PHE A 89 4.58 3.55 6.99
C PHE A 89 3.31 4.35 7.28
N SER A 90 2.17 3.69 7.13
CA SER A 90 0.87 4.26 7.49
C SER A 90 0.63 4.16 8.98
N LEU A 91 -0.15 5.11 9.52
CA LEU A 91 -0.64 5.07 10.89
C LEU A 91 -2.16 4.92 10.91
N ARG A 92 -2.67 4.36 12.00
CA ARG A 92 -4.11 4.21 12.23
C ARG A 92 -4.52 4.71 13.61
N GLN A 93 -5.77 5.14 13.72
CA GLN A 93 -6.44 5.44 14.97
C GLN A 93 -7.57 4.42 15.16
N GLY A 94 -7.34 3.43 16.03
CA GLY A 94 -8.24 2.29 16.16
C GLY A 94 -8.33 1.49 14.85
N ASN A 95 -9.52 1.44 14.27
CA ASN A 95 -9.78 0.78 12.99
C ASN A 95 -9.72 1.73 11.78
N ASN A 96 -9.53 3.04 12.00
CA ASN A 96 -9.54 4.04 10.95
C ASN A 96 -8.10 4.45 10.57
N ALA A 97 -7.90 4.84 9.30
CA ALA A 97 -6.65 5.46 8.88
C ALA A 97 -6.45 6.82 9.59
N ALA A 98 -5.19 7.20 9.82
CA ALA A 98 -4.82 8.50 10.37
C ALA A 98 -4.11 9.35 9.30
N ASN A 99 -4.25 10.68 9.36
CA ASN A 99 -3.59 11.61 8.43
C ASN A 99 -2.12 11.87 8.80
N ARG A 100 -1.42 10.79 9.14
CA ARG A 100 -0.04 10.77 9.62
C ARG A 100 0.67 9.57 9.03
N PHE A 101 1.95 9.74 8.74
CA PHE A 101 2.82 8.70 8.22
C PHE A 101 4.21 8.80 8.80
N ILE A 102 4.96 7.71 8.74
CA ILE A 102 6.37 7.67 9.14
C ILE A 102 7.23 7.48 7.89
N VAL A 103 8.16 8.40 7.68
CA VAL A 103 9.25 8.25 6.69
C VAL A 103 10.55 7.91 7.42
N VAL A 104 11.44 7.13 6.79
CA VAL A 104 12.76 6.83 7.34
C VAL A 104 13.81 7.63 6.58
N ALA A 105 14.40 8.64 7.23
CA ALA A 105 15.55 9.34 6.70
C ALA A 105 16.83 8.52 6.89
N ASN A 106 17.80 8.71 6.00
CA ASN A 106 19.12 8.07 6.09
C ASN A 106 20.19 8.95 6.79
N LEU A 107 19.78 10.06 7.41
CA LEU A 107 20.70 10.96 8.08
C LEU A 107 20.01 11.71 9.21
N LYS A 108 20.82 12.12 10.19
CA LYS A 108 20.36 13.02 11.25
C LYS A 108 20.47 14.47 10.76
N ALA A 109 19.32 15.06 10.41
CA ALA A 109 19.27 16.43 9.93
C ALA A 109 19.47 17.44 11.07
N ARG A 110 20.16 18.55 10.79
CA ARG A 110 20.47 19.60 11.79
C ARG A 110 19.24 20.34 12.28
N ASP A 111 18.20 20.39 11.46
CA ASP A 111 16.90 21.02 11.72
C ASP A 111 15.90 20.06 12.38
N GLY A 112 16.37 18.91 12.88
CA GLY A 112 15.50 17.88 13.45
C GLY A 112 14.65 17.13 12.42
N GLY A 113 14.92 17.29 11.11
CA GLY A 113 14.20 16.60 10.04
C GLY A 113 13.04 17.39 9.45
N SER A 114 12.89 18.68 9.77
CA SER A 114 11.77 19.51 9.31
C SER A 114 11.70 19.63 7.78
N GLY A 115 12.83 19.88 7.12
CA GLY A 115 12.91 19.99 5.67
C GLY A 115 12.69 18.66 4.96
N ILE A 116 13.16 17.55 5.55
CA ILE A 116 12.92 16.20 5.03
C ILE A 116 11.43 15.88 5.10
N THR A 117 10.81 16.15 6.25
CA THR A 117 9.38 15.92 6.47
C THR A 117 8.55 16.74 5.48
N ALA A 118 8.77 18.05 5.39
CA ALA A 118 8.04 18.92 4.46
C ALA A 118 8.27 18.57 2.97
N GLY A 119 9.42 18.01 2.63
CA GLY A 119 9.67 17.45 1.30
C GLY A 119 8.80 16.23 1.02
N ASN A 120 8.78 15.27 1.94
CA ASN A 120 7.97 14.06 1.82
C ASN A 120 6.47 14.36 1.85
N GLU A 121 6.00 15.28 2.68
CA GLU A 121 4.59 15.69 2.73
C GLU A 121 4.10 16.21 1.38
N ARG A 122 4.91 17.03 0.68
CA ARG A 122 4.58 17.51 -0.67
C ARG A 122 4.47 16.37 -1.68
N VAL A 123 5.37 15.40 -1.62
CA VAL A 123 5.34 14.25 -2.52
C VAL A 123 4.14 13.35 -2.22
N ILE A 124 3.89 13.03 -0.95
CA ILE A 124 2.73 12.26 -0.52
C ILE A 124 1.44 12.95 -0.93
N HIS A 125 1.32 14.26 -0.72
CA HIS A 125 0.13 15.01 -1.14
C HIS A 125 -0.13 14.87 -2.64
N ALA A 126 0.89 15.00 -3.50
CA ALA A 126 0.72 14.83 -4.94
C ALA A 126 0.25 13.39 -5.28
N ARG A 127 0.85 12.37 -4.67
CA ARG A 127 0.49 10.97 -4.92
C ARG A 127 -0.90 10.58 -4.42
N LEU A 128 -1.33 11.15 -3.30
CA LEU A 128 -2.68 10.95 -2.79
C LEU A 128 -3.72 11.70 -3.63
N ALA A 129 -3.38 12.86 -4.18
CA ALA A 129 -4.24 13.57 -5.12
C ALA A 129 -4.45 12.78 -6.42
N ASP A 130 -3.39 12.18 -6.96
CA ASP A 130 -3.49 11.29 -8.14
C ASP A 130 -4.38 10.07 -7.82
N ALA A 131 -4.15 9.40 -6.69
CA ALA A 131 -4.97 8.28 -6.25
C ALA A 131 -6.44 8.66 -6.02
N GLN A 132 -6.70 9.84 -5.45
CA GLN A 132 -8.06 10.36 -5.28
C GLN A 132 -8.74 10.58 -6.62
N PHE A 133 -8.04 11.16 -7.59
CA PHE A 133 -8.56 11.37 -8.94
C PHE A 133 -8.96 10.05 -9.61
N PHE A 134 -8.09 9.03 -9.58
CA PHE A 134 -8.39 7.71 -10.14
C PHE A 134 -9.59 7.06 -9.44
N TYR A 135 -9.61 7.09 -8.11
CA TYR A 135 -10.71 6.54 -7.32
C TYR A 135 -12.06 7.20 -7.64
N GLU A 136 -12.09 8.53 -7.73
CA GLU A 136 -13.29 9.27 -8.12
C GLU A 136 -13.72 8.99 -9.55
N GLN A 137 -12.77 8.78 -10.46
CA GLN A 137 -13.07 8.46 -11.85
C GLN A 137 -13.66 7.07 -12.00
N ASP A 138 -13.10 6.07 -11.33
CA ASP A 138 -13.60 4.70 -11.33
C ASP A 138 -15.02 4.62 -10.77
N ARG A 139 -15.33 5.38 -9.72
CA ARG A 139 -16.68 5.43 -9.10
C ARG A 139 -17.77 6.03 -9.99
N LYS A 140 -17.42 6.67 -11.12
CA LYS A 140 -18.40 7.19 -12.10
C LYS A 140 -18.90 6.11 -13.06
N VAL A 141 -18.23 4.96 -13.12
CA VAL A 141 -18.52 3.87 -14.05
C VAL A 141 -19.08 2.69 -13.26
N SER A 142 -20.16 2.07 -13.75
CA SER A 142 -20.67 0.86 -13.08
C SER A 142 -19.73 -0.33 -13.29
N LEU A 143 -19.75 -1.29 -12.38
CA LEU A 143 -18.96 -2.51 -12.56
C LEU A 143 -19.39 -3.25 -13.82
N GLU A 144 -20.69 -3.26 -14.13
CA GLU A 144 -21.25 -3.89 -15.31
C GLU A 144 -20.70 -3.30 -16.62
N ASP A 145 -20.49 -1.98 -16.68
CA ASP A 145 -19.91 -1.29 -17.85
C ASP A 145 -18.44 -1.64 -18.08
N GLY A 146 -17.73 -2.08 -17.03
CA GLY A 146 -16.33 -2.51 -17.11
C GLY A 146 -16.15 -3.93 -17.64
N VAL A 147 -17.17 -4.79 -17.55
CA VAL A 147 -17.09 -6.21 -17.96
C VAL A 147 -16.59 -6.40 -19.39
N PRO A 148 -17.06 -5.65 -20.42
CA PRO A 148 -16.59 -5.82 -21.78
C PRO A 148 -15.08 -5.56 -21.96
N LYS A 149 -14.50 -4.66 -21.15
CA LYS A 149 -13.06 -4.31 -21.21
C LYS A 149 -12.18 -5.50 -20.79
N LEU A 150 -12.71 -6.47 -20.03
CA LEU A 150 -11.98 -7.68 -19.66
C LEU A 150 -11.56 -8.56 -20.85
N LYS A 151 -12.11 -8.31 -22.05
CA LYS A 151 -11.68 -8.95 -23.30
C LYS A 151 -10.27 -8.54 -23.72
N GLU A 152 -9.82 -7.36 -23.31
CA GLU A 152 -8.51 -6.80 -23.66
C GLU A 152 -7.39 -7.42 -22.82
N ILE A 153 -7.73 -8.06 -21.68
CA ILE A 153 -6.76 -8.68 -20.78
C ILE A 153 -6.65 -10.17 -21.11
N VAL A 154 -5.51 -10.58 -21.67
CA VAL A 154 -5.21 -12.00 -21.91
C VAL A 154 -5.10 -12.73 -20.58
N PHE A 155 -5.92 -13.77 -20.37
CA PHE A 155 -5.77 -14.66 -19.21
C PHE A 155 -4.77 -15.76 -19.51
N HIS A 156 -4.90 -16.41 -20.67
CA HIS A 156 -4.00 -17.46 -21.12
C HIS A 156 -4.18 -17.70 -22.62
N GLU A 157 -3.09 -17.91 -23.37
CA GLU A 157 -3.09 -18.07 -24.83
C GLU A 157 -4.18 -19.05 -25.33
N LYS A 158 -4.29 -20.22 -24.70
CA LYS A 158 -5.28 -21.26 -25.05
C LYS A 158 -6.68 -21.10 -24.42
N LEU A 159 -6.83 -20.25 -23.40
CA LEU A 159 -8.09 -20.14 -22.63
C LEU A 159 -8.77 -18.77 -22.79
N GLY A 160 -8.19 -17.89 -23.60
CA GLY A 160 -8.71 -16.59 -23.97
C GLY A 160 -8.41 -15.49 -22.95
N SER A 161 -9.33 -14.54 -22.88
CA SER A 161 -9.28 -13.33 -22.06
C SER A 161 -9.79 -13.55 -20.63
N GLN A 162 -9.64 -12.54 -19.77
CA GLN A 162 -10.29 -12.53 -18.46
C GLN A 162 -11.82 -12.57 -18.60
N TYR A 163 -12.38 -11.95 -19.64
CA TYR A 163 -13.81 -12.06 -19.95
C TYR A 163 -14.21 -13.53 -20.17
N ASP A 164 -13.45 -14.27 -20.99
CA ASP A 164 -13.76 -15.69 -21.28
C ASP A 164 -13.67 -16.56 -20.02
N ARG A 165 -12.69 -16.27 -19.16
CA ARG A 165 -12.57 -16.90 -17.85
C ARG A 165 -13.79 -16.61 -16.98
N VAL A 166 -14.19 -15.35 -16.87
CA VAL A 166 -15.36 -14.92 -16.09
C VAL A 166 -16.63 -15.61 -16.60
N GLN A 167 -16.82 -15.74 -17.92
CA GLN A 167 -17.97 -16.47 -18.48
C GLN A 167 -18.02 -17.94 -18.05
N ARG A 168 -16.87 -18.62 -17.96
CA ARG A 168 -16.81 -20.00 -17.44
C ARG A 168 -17.10 -20.05 -15.93
N VAL A 169 -16.51 -19.14 -15.16
CA VAL A 169 -16.75 -19.05 -13.71
C VAL A 169 -18.22 -18.77 -13.41
N ARG A 170 -18.87 -17.91 -14.21
CA ARG A 170 -20.30 -17.59 -14.11
C ARG A 170 -21.18 -18.84 -14.17
N LEU A 171 -20.97 -19.70 -15.16
CA LEU A 171 -21.74 -20.94 -15.33
C LEU A 171 -21.54 -21.88 -14.13
N LEU A 172 -20.28 -22.06 -13.70
CA LEU A 172 -19.95 -22.89 -12.55
C LEU A 172 -20.54 -22.33 -11.25
N ALA A 173 -20.50 -21.02 -11.05
CA ALA A 173 -21.04 -20.37 -9.86
C ALA A 173 -22.55 -20.60 -9.74
N ARG A 174 -23.30 -20.47 -10.85
CA ARG A 174 -24.74 -20.74 -10.90
C ARG A 174 -25.05 -22.21 -10.59
N GLU A 175 -24.28 -23.14 -11.15
CA GLU A 175 -24.48 -24.59 -10.94
C GLU A 175 -24.17 -25.02 -9.50
N LEU A 176 -23.13 -24.45 -8.89
CA LEU A 176 -22.69 -24.82 -7.54
C LEU A 176 -23.48 -24.13 -6.43
N ALA A 177 -24.11 -22.97 -6.70
CA ALA A 177 -24.82 -22.19 -5.67
C ALA A 177 -25.87 -22.99 -4.88
N PRO A 178 -26.75 -23.82 -5.49
CA PRO A 178 -27.71 -24.62 -4.75
C PRO A 178 -27.08 -25.63 -3.79
N LEU A 179 -25.87 -26.14 -4.09
CA LEU A 179 -25.18 -27.14 -3.26
C LEU A 179 -24.72 -26.57 -1.91
N VAL A 180 -24.57 -25.25 -1.83
CA VAL A 180 -24.17 -24.52 -0.63
C VAL A 180 -25.30 -23.63 -0.08
N SER A 181 -26.53 -23.83 -0.55
CA SER A 181 -27.70 -23.02 -0.18
C SER A 181 -27.56 -21.52 -0.48
N ALA A 182 -26.81 -21.17 -1.54
CA ALA A 182 -26.71 -19.81 -2.05
C ALA A 182 -27.68 -19.56 -3.21
N ASP A 183 -28.05 -18.29 -3.43
CA ASP A 183 -28.88 -17.87 -4.55
C ASP A 183 -28.10 -17.97 -5.89
N PRO A 184 -28.57 -18.75 -6.87
CA PRO A 184 -27.88 -18.93 -8.15
C PRO A 184 -27.77 -17.65 -8.99
N ASP A 185 -28.77 -16.77 -8.96
CA ASP A 185 -28.77 -15.54 -9.75
C ASP A 185 -27.79 -14.53 -9.16
N LEU A 186 -27.71 -14.45 -7.82
CA LEU A 186 -26.70 -13.62 -7.15
C LEU A 186 -25.28 -14.15 -7.35
N ALA A 187 -25.08 -15.47 -7.28
CA ALA A 187 -23.78 -16.09 -7.53
C ALA A 187 -23.32 -15.84 -8.97
N GLU A 188 -24.24 -15.95 -9.93
CA GLU A 188 -23.99 -15.64 -11.34
C GLU A 188 -23.56 -14.18 -11.52
N ARG A 189 -24.33 -13.24 -10.94
CA ARG A 189 -24.04 -11.81 -11.03
C ARG A 189 -22.69 -11.46 -10.38
N ALA A 190 -22.40 -12.01 -9.20
CA ALA A 190 -21.14 -11.80 -8.51
C ALA A 190 -19.95 -12.31 -9.35
N ALA A 191 -20.09 -13.47 -10.00
CA ALA A 191 -19.06 -14.01 -10.88
C ALA A 191 -18.76 -13.08 -12.06
N ILE A 192 -19.79 -12.49 -12.68
CA ILE A 192 -19.64 -11.56 -13.82
C ILE A 192 -18.75 -10.36 -13.46
N VAL A 193 -18.96 -9.75 -12.29
CA VAL A 193 -18.24 -8.54 -11.89
C VAL A 193 -16.95 -8.81 -11.09
N SER A 194 -16.69 -10.06 -10.73
CA SER A 194 -15.60 -10.47 -9.82
C SER A 194 -14.16 -10.10 -10.24
N LYS A 195 -13.97 -9.67 -11.49
CA LYS A 195 -12.68 -9.29 -12.06
C LYS A 195 -12.67 -7.92 -12.72
N VAL A 196 -13.75 -7.14 -12.58
CA VAL A 196 -13.87 -5.82 -13.21
C VAL A 196 -12.87 -4.82 -12.63
N ASP A 197 -12.47 -4.99 -11.39
CA ASP A 197 -11.42 -4.18 -10.76
C ASP A 197 -10.12 -4.13 -11.59
N LEU A 198 -9.79 -5.19 -12.34
CA LEU A 198 -8.63 -5.22 -13.22
C LEU A 198 -8.59 -4.15 -14.32
N VAL A 199 -9.75 -3.57 -14.67
CA VAL A 199 -9.87 -2.54 -15.71
C VAL A 199 -10.15 -1.15 -15.13
N THR A 200 -9.99 -1.00 -13.81
CA THR A 200 -10.07 0.29 -13.13
C THR A 200 -8.75 1.04 -13.25
N GLU A 201 -8.80 2.37 -13.30
CA GLU A 201 -7.61 3.22 -13.32
C GLU A 201 -6.81 3.04 -12.02
N MET A 202 -7.50 2.83 -10.89
CA MET A 202 -6.88 2.53 -9.60
C MET A 202 -6.00 1.29 -9.62
N VAL A 203 -6.43 0.18 -10.23
CA VAL A 203 -5.60 -1.04 -10.37
C VAL A 203 -4.55 -0.87 -11.46
N GLY A 204 -4.81 -0.04 -12.47
CA GLY A 204 -3.80 0.37 -13.46
C GLY A 204 -2.60 1.08 -12.82
N GLU A 205 -2.86 2.02 -11.92
CA GLU A 205 -1.81 2.74 -11.17
C GLU A 205 -1.23 1.88 -10.03
N PHE A 206 -2.07 1.12 -9.32
CA PHE A 206 -1.68 0.32 -8.15
C PHE A 206 -2.11 -1.15 -8.32
N PRO A 207 -1.32 -1.98 -9.02
CA PRO A 207 -1.64 -3.40 -9.25
C PRO A 207 -1.85 -4.20 -7.95
N GLU A 208 -1.22 -3.80 -6.85
CA GLU A 208 -1.38 -4.42 -5.53
C GLU A 208 -2.79 -4.32 -4.96
N LEU A 209 -3.61 -3.39 -5.47
CA LEU A 209 -5.01 -3.21 -5.08
C LEU A 209 -5.98 -4.12 -5.84
N GLN A 210 -5.47 -4.98 -6.72
CA GLN A 210 -6.28 -6.02 -7.34
C GLN A 210 -6.94 -6.90 -6.27
N GLY A 211 -8.24 -7.13 -6.43
CA GLY A 211 -9.13 -7.87 -5.56
C GLY A 211 -9.71 -7.03 -4.41
N VAL A 212 -9.14 -5.86 -4.14
CA VAL A 212 -9.59 -4.93 -3.11
C VAL A 212 -10.52 -3.88 -3.69
N MET A 213 -10.14 -3.26 -4.82
CA MET A 213 -10.90 -2.15 -5.39
C MET A 213 -12.33 -2.52 -5.79
N GLY A 214 -12.57 -3.75 -6.24
CA GLY A 214 -13.92 -4.21 -6.61
C GLY A 214 -14.92 -4.30 -5.44
N ARG A 215 -14.50 -4.00 -4.20
CA ARG A 215 -15.37 -3.94 -3.01
C ARG A 215 -15.95 -2.54 -2.73
N TYR A 216 -15.34 -1.50 -3.28
CA TYR A 216 -15.67 -0.08 -3.05
C TYR A 216 -16.44 0.50 -4.24
#